data_AF-A0A919ZUS8-F1
#
_entry.id   AF-A0A919ZUS8-F1
#
_cell.length_a   1.000
_cell.length_b   1.000
_cell.length_c   1.000
_cell.angle_alpha   90.00
_cell.angle_beta   90.00
_cell.angle_gamma   90.00
#
_symmetry.space_group_name_H-M   'P 1'
#
loop_
_entity.id
_entity.type
_entity.pdbx_description
1 polymer ?
#
loop_
_entity_poly.entity_id
_entity_poly.type
_entity_poly.pdbx_seq_one_letter_code
_entity_poly.pdbx_strand_id
1 'polypeptide(L)' 'MKLDFYYSLNKIKSYLKQVTDVLLVVVAVALLLGVLFGPDAPFVGAVYSNLVTILDTIGDSGVVALVSLIIIFLINKK' A
#
# COMPACT_ATOMS: atom_id res chain seq x y z
N MET A 1 29.15 -19.60 9.84
CA MET A 1 28.98 -18.50 8.86
C MET A 1 27.52 -18.31 8.41
N LYS A 2 26.80 -19.35 7.90
CA LYS A 2 25.39 -19.19 7.47
C LYS A 2 24.42 -18.71 8.58
N LEU A 3 24.66 -19.11 9.83
CA LEU A 3 23.81 -18.77 10.97
C LEU A 3 23.84 -17.26 11.32
N ASP A 4 25.02 -16.64 11.24
CA ASP A 4 25.24 -15.21 11.51
C ASP A 4 24.58 -14.33 10.43
N PHE A 5 24.72 -14.73 9.16
CA PHE A 5 24.08 -14.02 8.05
C PHE A 5 22.54 -14.00 8.19
N TYR A 6 21.92 -15.14 8.53
CA TYR A 6 20.48 -15.22 8.75
C TYR A 6 20.02 -14.35 9.93
N TYR A 7 20.79 -14.32 11.02
CA TYR A 7 20.52 -13.47 12.18
C TYR A 7 20.56 -11.98 11.83
N SER A 8 21.57 -11.55 11.06
CA SER A 8 21.69 -10.16 10.59
C SER A 8 20.51 -9.73 9.72
N LEU A 9 20.08 -10.58 8.77
CA LEU A 9 18.90 -10.30 7.93
C LEU A 9 17.62 -10.16 8.75
N ASN A 10 17.40 -11.04 9.74
CA ASN A 10 16.24 -10.94 10.61
C ASN A 10 16.24 -9.64 11.42
N LYS A 11 17.42 -9.18 11.85
CA LYS A 11 17.58 -7.93 12.58
C LYS A 11 17.24 -6.72 11.69
N ILE A 12 17.75 -6.70 10.46
CA ILE A 12 17.41 -5.66 9.45
C ILE A 12 15.90 -5.66 9.18
N LYS A 13 15.31 -6.84 8.96
CA LYS A 13 13.86 -6.97 8.76
C LYS A 13 13.07 -6.42 9.94
N SER A 14 13.52 -6.66 11.17
CA SER A 14 12.90 -6.11 12.38
C SER A 14 12.95 -4.59 12.41
N TYR A 15 14.08 -3.98 12.07
CA TYR A 15 14.20 -2.52 12.01
C TYR A 15 13.31 -1.92 10.91
N LEU A 16 13.31 -2.50 9.70
CA LEU A 16 12.44 -2.05 8.62
C LEU A 16 10.97 -2.14 8.99
N LYS A 17 10.57 -3.20 9.72
CA LYS A 17 9.21 -3.34 10.24
C LYS A 17 8.88 -2.20 11.20
N GLN A 18 9.74 -1.93 12.18
CA GLN A 18 9.51 -0.86 13.16
C GLN A 18 9.40 0.52 12.50
N VAL A 19 10.25 0.81 11.52
CA VAL A 19 10.17 2.06 10.75
C VAL A 19 8.87 2.13 9.95
N THR A 20 8.48 1.03 9.29
CA THR A 20 7.22 0.94 8.55
C THR A 20 6.01 1.16 9.46
N ASP A 21 6.01 0.56 10.66
CA ASP A 21 4.93 0.70 11.63
C ASP A 21 4.70 2.18 12.01
N VAL A 22 5.78 2.97 12.15
CA VAL A 22 5.71 4.42 12.40
C VAL A 22 5.22 5.18 11.16
N LEU A 23 5.80 4.88 9.98
CA LEU A 23 5.43 5.54 8.72
C LEU A 23 3.96 5.33 8.36
N LEU A 24 3.39 4.16 8.67
CA LEU A 24 1.97 3.89 8.43
C LEU A 24 1.06 4.89 9.16
N VAL A 25 1.36 5.23 10.41
CA VAL A 25 0.60 6.23 11.17
C VAL A 25 0.77 7.62 10.56
N VAL A 26 1.99 7.98 10.15
CA VAL A 26 2.28 9.26 9.48
C VAL A 26 1.49 9.37 8.18
N VAL A 27 1.47 8.32 7.36
CA VAL A 27 0.69 8.27 6.11
C VAL A 27 -0.81 8.38 6.42
N ALA A 28 -1.32 7.68 7.42
CA ALA A 28 -2.73 7.76 7.80
C ALA A 28 -3.15 9.19 8.18
N VAL A 29 -2.36 9.87 9.01
CA VAL A 29 -2.60 11.27 9.36
C VAL A 29 -2.50 12.18 8.13
N ALA A 30 -1.46 12.00 7.31
CA ALA A 30 -1.28 12.79 6.09
C ALA A 30 -2.46 12.63 5.12
N LEU A 31 -3.03 11.43 4.99
CA LEU A 31 -4.22 11.21 4.16
C LEU A 31 -5.44 11.92 4.71
N LEU A 32 -5.69 11.86 6.02
CA LEU A 32 -6.80 12.60 6.64
C LEU A 32 -6.67 14.10 6.40
N LEU A 33 -5.46 14.65 6.59
CA LEU A 33 -5.21 16.07 6.33
C LEU A 33 -5.29 16.40 4.84
N GLY A 34 -4.81 15.53 3.96
CA GLY A 34 -4.89 15.71 2.51
C GLY A 34 -6.34 15.72 1.99
N VAL A 35 -7.24 14.92 2.59
CA VAL A 35 -8.67 14.98 2.31
C VAL A 35 -9.29 16.31 2.73
N LEU A 36 -8.85 16.88 3.86
CA LEU A 36 -9.39 18.14 4.38
C LEU A 36 -8.86 19.37 3.65
N PHE A 37 -7.57 19.39 3.34
CA PHE A 37 -6.89 20.57 2.76
C PHE A 37 -6.73 20.51 1.24
N GLY A 38 -6.93 19.34 0.64
CA GLY A 38 -6.82 19.15 -0.81
C GLY A 38 -5.38 18.96 -1.30
N PRO A 39 -5.21 18.80 -2.63
CA PRO A 39 -3.95 18.39 -3.27
C PRO A 39 -2.85 19.46 -3.23
N ASP A 40 -3.21 20.74 -3.10
CA ASP A 40 -2.25 21.85 -3.08
C ASP A 40 -1.53 22.01 -1.73
N ALA A 41 -1.98 21.27 -0.70
CA ALA A 41 -1.38 21.30 0.62
C ALA A 41 0.03 20.66 0.63
N PRO A 42 1.08 21.34 1.16
CA PRO A 42 2.44 20.81 1.17
C PRO A 42 2.52 19.45 1.87
N PHE A 43 3.30 18.52 1.30
CA PHE A 43 3.45 17.13 1.75
C PHE A 43 2.16 16.30 1.74
N VAL A 44 1.12 16.69 2.50
CA VAL A 44 -0.12 15.91 2.67
C VAL A 44 -0.96 15.81 1.40
N GLY A 45 -1.00 16.89 0.60
CA GLY A 45 -1.68 16.90 -0.69
C GLY A 45 -1.02 15.95 -1.69
N ALA A 46 0.31 15.87 -1.70
CA ALA A 46 1.04 14.92 -2.54
C ALA A 46 0.80 13.46 -2.11
N VAL A 47 0.74 13.17 -0.80
CA VAL A 47 0.40 11.82 -0.30
C VAL A 47 -1.02 11.42 -0.74
N TYR A 48 -1.98 12.34 -0.62
CA TYR A 48 -3.35 12.13 -1.08
C TYR A 48 -3.41 11.88 -2.60
N SER A 49 -2.80 12.73 -3.41
CA SER A 49 -2.78 12.57 -4.87
C SER A 49 -2.14 11.25 -5.31
N ASN A 50 -1.02 10.85 -4.70
CA ASN A 50 -0.39 9.56 -4.99
C ASN A 50 -1.34 8.38 -4.71
N LEU A 51 -2.09 8.43 -3.61
CA LEU A 51 -3.06 7.38 -3.30
C LEU A 51 -4.20 7.37 -4.32
N VAL A 52 -4.76 8.52 -4.68
CA VAL A 52 -5.82 8.62 -5.68
C VAL A 52 -5.35 8.06 -7.02
N THR A 53 -4.15 8.40 -7.48
CA THR A 53 -3.60 7.85 -8.74
C THR A 53 -3.48 6.32 -8.72
N ILE A 54 -3.05 5.74 -7.58
CA ILE A 54 -3.01 4.28 -7.43
C ILE A 54 -4.43 3.70 -7.47
N LEU A 55 -5.37 4.32 -6.78
CA LEU A 55 -6.76 3.87 -6.76
C LEU A 55 -7.43 3.98 -8.13
N ASP A 56 -7.13 5.00 -8.91
CA ASP A 56 -7.63 5.14 -10.29
C ASP A 56 -7.06 4.04 -11.20
N THR A 57 -5.76 3.76 -11.06
CA THR A 57 -5.09 2.69 -11.80
C THR A 57 -5.67 1.31 -11.45
N ILE A 58 -5.93 1.08 -10.16
CA ILE A 58 -6.60 -0.14 -9.68
C ILE A 58 -8.09 -0.11 -10.02
N GLY A 59 -8.77 1.02 -10.11
CA GLY A 59 -10.19 1.11 -10.44
C GLY A 59 -10.43 0.65 -11.87
N ASP A 60 -9.67 1.20 -12.80
CA ASP A 60 -9.79 0.91 -14.23
C ASP A 60 -9.43 -0.57 -14.53
N SER A 61 -8.29 -1.04 -14.02
CA SER A 61 -7.84 -2.42 -14.25
C SER A 61 -8.41 -3.45 -13.26
N GLY A 62 -8.79 -3.03 -12.07
CA GLY A 62 -9.18 -3.90 -10.97
C GLY A 62 -10.62 -4.36 -11.04
N VAL A 63 -11.53 -3.58 -11.65
CA VAL A 63 -12.85 -4.11 -12.01
C VAL A 63 -12.70 -5.26 -13.01
N VAL A 64 -11.84 -5.10 -14.01
CA VAL A 64 -11.53 -6.17 -14.99
C VAL A 64 -10.91 -7.38 -14.29
N ALA A 65 -9.99 -7.18 -13.35
CA ALA A 65 -9.38 -8.25 -12.57
C ALA A 65 -10.41 -9.00 -11.70
N LEU A 66 -11.29 -8.27 -10.99
CA LEU A 66 -12.35 -8.88 -10.16
C LEU A 66 -13.35 -9.67 -11.01
N VAL A 67 -13.80 -9.11 -12.14
CA VAL A 67 -14.67 -9.82 -13.09
C VAL A 67 -13.98 -11.10 -13.61
N SER A 68 -12.69 -11.02 -13.93
CA SER A 68 -11.92 -12.19 -14.38
C SER A 68 -11.85 -13.28 -13.31
N LEU A 69 -11.63 -12.91 -12.04
CA LEU A 69 -11.63 -13.85 -10.91
C LEU A 69 -13.01 -14.50 -10.70
N ILE A 70 -14.10 -13.75 -10.85
CA ILE A 70 -15.47 -14.28 -10.78
C ILE A 70 -15.71 -15.29 -11.90
N ILE A 71 -15.30 -14.99 -13.13
CA ILE A 71 -15.45 -15.90 -14.28
C ILE A 71 -14.66 -17.20 -14.02
N ILE A 72 -13.40 -17.09 -13.59
CA ILE A 72 -12.57 -18.25 -13.23
C ILE A 72 -13.24 -19.07 -12.13
N PHE A 73 -13.76 -18.42 -11.08
CA PHE A 73 -14.46 -19.09 -10.00
C PHE A 73 -15.71 -19.82 -10.49
N LEU A 74 -16.54 -19.20 -11.34
CA LEU A 74 -17.74 -19.81 -11.90
C LEU A 74 -17.42 -21.02 -12.81
N ILE A 75 -16.35 -20.94 -13.60
CA ILE A 75 -15.90 -22.06 -14.45
C ILE A 75 -15.33 -23.21 -13.61
N ASN A 76 -14.60 -22.88 -12.54
CA ASN A 76 -13.94 -23.88 -11.69
C ASN A 76 -14.88 -24.46 -10.62
N LYS A 77 -16.07 -23.87 -10.45
CA LYS A 77 -17.16 -24.41 -9.64
C LYS A 77 -17.82 -25.58 -10.40
N LYS A 78 -17.12 -26.71 -10.46
CA LYS A 78 -17.75 -28.02 -10.64
C LYS A 78 -18.56 -28.39 -9.39
#